data_AF-A0A1H9DTX1-F1
#
_entry.id   AF-A0A1H9DTX1-F1
#
_cell.length_a   1.000
_cell.length_b   1.000
_cell.length_c   1.000
_cell.angle_alpha   90.00
_cell.angle_beta   90.00
_cell.angle_gamma   90.00
#
_symmetry.space_group_name_H-M   'P 1'
#
loop_
_entity.id
_entity.type
_entity.pdbx_description
1 polymer ?
#
loop_
_entity_poly.entity_id
_entity_poly.type
_entity_poly.pdbx_seq_one_letter_code
_entity_poly.pdbx_strand_id
1 'polypeptide(L)' 'MLKNILNVNGAQELSKKEQKEINGGIPAGCTYQTWSGTSLTNCKSTRPGGGNYSYSNGTCKAYFCTPPLEL' A
#
# COMPACT_ATOMS: atom_id res chain seq x y z
N MET A 1 2.41 29.86 -7.62
CA MET A 1 1.71 28.59 -7.33
C MET A 1 1.37 27.92 -8.66
N LEU A 2 2.07 26.86 -9.03
CA LEU A 2 1.92 26.16 -10.31
C LEU A 2 0.63 25.31 -10.30
N LYS A 3 -0.49 25.88 -10.78
CA LYS A 3 -1.80 25.19 -10.81
C LYS A 3 -2.01 24.25 -12.00
N ASN A 4 -1.11 24.22 -12.99
CA ASN A 4 -1.38 23.61 -14.30
C ASN A 4 -0.29 22.65 -14.81
N ILE A 5 0.42 21.92 -13.96
CA ILE A 5 1.58 21.13 -14.42
C ILE A 5 1.22 19.72 -14.96
N LEU A 6 -0.04 19.27 -14.84
CA LEU A 6 -0.45 17.89 -15.18
C LEU A 6 -1.78 17.84 -15.95
N ASN A 7 -2.06 18.79 -16.84
CA ASN A 7 -3.14 18.62 -17.82
C ASN A 7 -2.50 18.30 -19.19
N VAL A 8 -2.28 17.00 -19.43
CA VAL A 8 -1.71 16.50 -20.68
C VAL A 8 -2.87 16.12 -21.58
N ASN A 9 -3.00 16.77 -22.75
CA ASN A 9 -4.04 16.43 -23.72
C ASN A 9 -3.93 14.94 -24.09
N GLY A 10 -4.99 14.17 -23.84
CA GLY A 10 -5.03 12.72 -24.05
C GLY A 10 -4.70 11.86 -22.82
N ALA A 11 -4.41 12.47 -21.66
CA ALA A 11 -4.33 11.72 -20.41
C ALA A 11 -5.72 11.21 -20.01
N GLN A 12 -5.83 9.90 -19.78
CA GLN A 12 -7.04 9.31 -19.24
C GLN A 12 -7.24 9.79 -17.81
N GLU A 13 -8.42 10.36 -17.53
CA GLU A 13 -8.81 10.70 -16.17
C GLU A 13 -9.10 9.40 -15.41
N LEU A 14 -8.21 9.04 -14.50
CA LEU A 14 -8.34 7.85 -13.68
C LEU A 14 -9.29 8.12 -12.52
N SER A 15 -10.18 7.17 -12.21
CA SER A 15 -10.94 7.20 -10.97
C SER A 15 -10.01 7.16 -9.76
N LYS A 16 -10.49 7.66 -8.61
CA LYS A 16 -9.73 7.57 -7.35
C LYS A 16 -9.34 6.13 -6.98
N LYS A 17 -10.10 5.15 -7.46
CA LYS A 17 -9.81 3.72 -7.25
C LYS A 17 -8.63 3.28 -8.11
N GLU A 18 -8.66 3.57 -9.41
CA GLU A 18 -7.56 3.24 -10.34
C GLU A 18 -6.26 3.95 -9.94
N GLN A 19 -6.34 5.22 -9.53
CA GLN A 19 -5.18 5.93 -9.01
C GLN A 19 -4.58 5.24 -7.78
N LYS A 20 -5.41 4.70 -6.88
CA LYS A 20 -4.91 3.96 -5.70
C LYS A 20 -4.28 2.64 -6.10
N GLU A 21 -4.89 1.89 -7.02
CA GLU A 21 -4.34 0.61 -7.49
C GLU A 21 -3.00 0.80 -8.22
N ILE A 22 -2.87 1.83 -9.05
CA ILE A 22 -1.63 2.16 -9.78
C ILE A 22 -0.55 2.72 -8.85
N ASN A 23 -0.90 3.59 -7.90
CA ASN A 23 0.07 4.24 -7.01
C ASN A 23 0.49 3.39 -5.78
N GLY A 24 0.14 2.09 -5.74
CA GLY A 24 0.55 1.19 -4.66
C GLY A 24 -0.30 1.27 -3.39
N GLY A 25 -1.57 1.67 -3.52
CA GLY A 25 -2.59 1.54 -2.49
C GLY A 25 -2.83 0.08 -2.10
N ILE A 26 -3.27 -0.14 -0.86
CA ILE A 26 -3.63 -1.48 -0.38
C ILE A 26 -5.02 -1.86 -0.84
N PRO A 27 -5.32 -3.17 -0.97
CA PRO A 27 -6.66 -3.62 -1.34
C PRO A 27 -7.71 -3.11 -0.34
N ALA A 28 -8.95 -2.99 -0.81
CA ALA A 28 -10.07 -2.61 0.05
C ALA A 28 -10.25 -3.62 1.20
N GLY A 29 -10.53 -3.13 2.41
CA GLY A 29 -10.63 -3.99 3.60
C GLY A 29 -9.28 -4.39 4.21
N CYS A 30 -8.17 -3.85 3.71
CA CYS A 30 -6.84 -4.06 4.27
C CYS A 30 -6.35 -2.82 5.02
N THR A 31 -5.45 -3.04 5.99
CA THR A 31 -4.82 -1.99 6.78
C THR A 31 -3.30 -2.11 6.70
N TYR A 32 -2.61 -1.00 6.46
CA TYR A 32 -1.14 -0.95 6.52
C TYR A 32 -0.67 -0.94 7.96
N GLN A 33 0.35 -1.75 8.25
CA GLN A 33 1.05 -1.77 9.53
C GLN A 33 2.54 -1.60 9.30
N THR A 34 3.22 -0.92 10.24
CA THR A 34 4.66 -0.66 10.18
C THR A 34 5.36 -1.04 11.47
N TRP A 35 6.62 -1.48 11.35
CA TRP A 35 7.47 -1.91 12.47
C TRP A 35 8.90 -1.44 12.28
N SER A 36 9.36 -0.59 13.19
CA SER A 36 10.73 -0.08 13.22
C SER A 36 11.70 -1.12 13.78
N GLY A 37 12.95 -1.10 13.31
CA GLY A 37 14.06 -1.84 13.94
C GLY A 37 14.07 -3.36 13.73
N THR A 38 13.30 -3.89 12.77
CA THR A 38 13.28 -5.32 12.42
C THR A 38 13.79 -5.54 11.01
N SER A 39 14.51 -6.63 10.71
CA SER A 39 14.81 -6.98 9.32
C SER A 39 13.54 -7.41 8.56
N LEU A 40 13.58 -7.37 7.22
CA LEU A 40 12.50 -7.88 6.37
C LEU A 40 12.19 -9.35 6.67
N THR A 41 13.22 -10.17 6.85
CA THR A 41 13.10 -11.60 7.17
C THR A 41 12.38 -11.82 8.50
N ASN A 42 12.80 -11.11 9.55
CA ASN A 42 12.17 -11.20 10.87
C ASN A 42 10.72 -10.70 10.84
N CYS A 43 10.46 -9.63 10.09
CA CYS A 43 9.12 -9.10 9.91
C CYS A 43 8.18 -10.12 9.25
N LYS A 44 8.62 -10.79 8.19
CA LYS A 44 7.85 -11.86 7.53
C LYS A 44 7.60 -13.05 8.47
N SER A 45 8.60 -13.45 9.26
CA SER A 45 8.52 -14.59 10.16
C SER A 45 7.62 -14.36 11.38
N THR A 46 7.63 -13.15 11.93
CA THR A 46 6.91 -12.83 13.18
C THR A 46 5.50 -12.29 12.95
N ARG A 47 5.18 -11.86 11.73
CA ARG A 47 3.89 -11.26 11.37
C ARG A 47 3.23 -12.01 10.20
N PRO A 48 2.99 -13.32 10.28
CA PRO A 48 2.44 -14.08 9.15
C PRO A 48 1.06 -13.56 8.72
N GLY A 49 0.70 -13.77 7.45
CA GLY A 49 -0.59 -13.36 6.89
C GLY A 49 -0.64 -11.94 6.31
N GLY A 50 0.48 -11.22 6.31
CA GLY A 50 0.61 -9.93 5.64
C GLY A 50 0.87 -10.07 4.14
N GLY A 51 0.46 -9.06 3.38
CA GLY A 51 0.78 -8.91 1.96
C GLY A 51 1.80 -7.80 1.72
N ASN A 52 2.56 -7.93 0.62
CA ASN A 52 3.50 -6.93 0.12
C ASN A 52 4.49 -6.39 1.19
N TYR A 53 5.14 -7.31 1.91
CA TYR A 53 6.19 -6.93 2.86
C TYR A 53 7.31 -6.19 2.15
N SER A 54 7.66 -5.02 2.67
CA SER A 54 8.81 -4.26 2.22
C SER A 54 9.54 -3.65 3.42
N TYR A 55 10.83 -3.37 3.23
CA TYR A 55 11.68 -2.78 4.25
C TYR A 55 12.40 -1.57 3.66
N SER A 56 12.21 -0.41 4.29
CA SER A 56 12.79 0.85 3.83
C SER A 56 13.06 1.74 5.05
N ASN A 57 14.22 2.39 5.10
CA ASN A 57 14.61 3.32 6.18
C ASN A 57 14.41 2.75 7.59
N GLY A 58 14.90 1.52 7.82
CA GLY A 58 14.82 0.92 9.16
C GLY A 58 13.41 0.43 9.56
N THR A 59 12.43 0.49 8.66
CA THR A 59 11.03 0.19 8.94
C THR A 59 10.50 -0.87 7.99
N CYS A 60 9.96 -1.95 8.55
CA CYS A 60 9.17 -2.92 7.81
C CYS A 60 7.74 -2.42 7.66
N LYS A 61 7.12 -2.69 6.52
CA LYS A 61 5.71 -2.40 6.24
C LYS A 61 5.07 -3.57 5.50
N ALA A 62 3.83 -3.86 5.84
CA ALA A 62 2.98 -4.83 5.13
C ALA A 62 1.51 -4.46 5.36
N TYR A 63 0.62 -4.99 4.53
CA TYR A 63 -0.82 -4.82 4.73
C TYR A 63 -1.46 -6.10 5.23
N PHE A 64 -2.50 -5.97 6.05
CA PHE A 64 -3.26 -7.08 6.59
C PHE A 64 -4.72 -6.85 6.22
N CYS A 65 -5.29 -7.82 5.54
CA CYS A 65 -6.69 -7.82 5.18
C CYS A 65 -7.43 -8.62 6.25
N THR A 66 -8.44 -8.04 6.88
CA THR A 66 -9.43 -8.87 7.54
C THR A 66 -10.04 -9.79 6.47
N PRO A 67 -10.24 -11.09 6.73
CA PRO A 67 -11.09 -11.88 5.84
C PRO A 67 -12.41 -11.13 5.69
N PRO A 68 -13.02 -11.08 4.49
CA PRO A 68 -14.36 -10.57 4.37
C PRO A 68 -15.19 -11.31 5.42
N LEU A 69 -15.86 -10.56 6.30
CA LEU A 69 -16.95 -11.10 7.09
C LEU A 69 -17.90 -11.73 6.07
N GLU A 70 -17.88 -13.05 5.96
CA GLU A 70 -18.94 -13.76 5.27
C GLU A 70 -20.20 -13.47 6.09
N LEU A 71 -21.02 -12.57 5.55
CA LEU A 71 -22.37 -12.26 6.01
C LEU A 71 -23.27 -13.48 5.83
#